data_AF-A0A9Q9MQR3-F1
#
_entry.id   AF-A0A9Q9MQR3-F1
#
_cell.length_a   1.000
_cell.length_b   1.000
_cell.length_c   1.000
_cell.angle_alpha   90.00
_cell.angle_beta   90.00
_cell.angle_gamma   90.00
#
_symmetry.space_group_name_H-M   'P 1'
#
loop_
_entity.id
_entity.type
_entity.pdbx_description
1 polymer ?
#
loop_
_entity_poly.entity_id
_entity_poly.type
_entity_poly.pdbx_seq_one_letter_code
_entity_poly.pdbx_strand_id
1 'polypeptide(L)'
;MDVYVWVPQRRPGTVTAFVDRYVDRANPSDERLAAFIRAYGGGTADDADRSALDELRRDASDPGLSLYLKARGYYHAIMTVTGEGALVLGLSIDDPDGSAAVAAQARALLDALREEFDAPAGRAGVELEPAHSRQEWDDEATVLFRSGAIADGTSG
;
A
#
# COMPACT_ATOMS: atom_id res chain seq x y z
N MET A 1 -12.93 3.81 -4.85
CA MET A 1 -11.85 4.83 -4.88
C MET A 1 -10.69 4.33 -4.04
N ASP A 2 -9.49 4.32 -4.58
CA ASP A 2 -8.29 3.79 -3.91
C ASP A 2 -7.36 4.92 -3.49
N VAL A 3 -6.79 4.80 -2.30
CA VAL A 3 -5.92 5.80 -1.67
C VAL A 3 -4.63 5.10 -1.27
N TYR A 4 -3.49 5.63 -1.71
CA TYR A 4 -2.17 5.07 -1.43
C TYR A 4 -1.20 6.12 -0.92
N VAL A 5 -0.30 5.71 -0.04
CA VAL A 5 0.85 6.50 0.42
C VAL A 5 2.15 5.75 0.20
N TRP A 6 3.19 6.49 -0.18
CA TRP A 6 4.53 5.96 -0.43
C TRP A 6 5.40 6.13 0.82
N VAL A 7 5.90 5.02 1.38
CA VAL A 7 6.79 5.01 2.54
C VAL A 7 8.18 4.56 2.07
N PRO A 8 9.16 5.48 1.89
CA PRO A 8 10.44 5.20 1.21
C PRO A 8 11.32 4.20 1.96
N GLN A 9 11.27 4.22 3.29
CA GLN A 9 12.05 3.33 4.13
C GLN A 9 11.12 2.60 5.07
N ARG A 10 11.22 1.27 5.05
CA ARG A 10 10.57 0.36 5.98
C ARG A 10 11.10 0.60 7.39
N ARG A 11 10.49 1.54 8.13
CA ARG A 11 10.77 1.69 9.55
C ARG A 11 10.29 0.43 10.28
N PRO A 12 11.04 -0.09 11.26
CA PRO A 12 10.57 -1.19 12.09
C PRO A 12 9.19 -0.85 12.67
N GLY A 13 8.24 -1.75 12.47
CA GLY A 13 6.87 -1.59 12.99
C GLY A 13 5.86 -0.91 12.06
N THR A 14 6.26 -0.32 10.92
CA THR A 14 5.29 0.30 9.98
C THR A 14 4.24 -0.71 9.49
N VAL A 15 4.68 -1.90 9.06
CA VAL A 15 3.78 -2.97 8.60
C VAL A 15 2.84 -3.39 9.73
N THR A 16 3.38 -3.63 10.93
CA THR A 16 2.58 -4.03 12.10
C THR A 16 1.55 -2.97 12.47
N ALA A 17 1.94 -1.68 12.47
CA ALA A 17 1.05 -0.57 12.77
C ALA A 17 -0.12 -0.49 11.77
N PHE A 18 0.17 -0.62 10.47
CA PHE A 18 -0.86 -0.63 9.43
C PHE A 18 -1.83 -1.81 9.60
N VAL A 19 -1.30 -3.01 9.84
CA VAL A 19 -2.11 -4.21 10.08
C VAL A 19 -3.01 -4.05 11.30
N ASP A 20 -2.47 -3.60 12.43
CA ASP A 20 -3.22 -3.46 13.69
C ASP A 20 -4.35 -2.43 13.58
N ARG A 21 -4.15 -1.41 12.75
CA ARG A 21 -5.08 -0.30 12.60
C ARG A 21 -6.14 -0.54 11.54
N TYR A 22 -5.79 -1.16 10.42
CA TYR A 22 -6.65 -1.19 9.25
C TYR A 22 -7.05 -2.59 8.78
N VAL A 23 -6.40 -3.66 9.23
CA VAL A 23 -6.71 -5.02 8.74
C VAL A 23 -7.64 -5.76 9.72
N ASP A 24 -8.63 -6.48 9.18
CA ASP A 24 -9.45 -7.42 9.96
C ASP A 24 -8.60 -8.66 10.31
N ARG A 25 -7.91 -8.61 11.45
CA ARG A 25 -7.02 -9.70 11.88
C ARG A 25 -7.73 -11.01 12.20
N ALA A 26 -9.03 -10.98 12.46
CA ALA A 26 -9.80 -12.20 12.70
C ALA A 26 -10.09 -12.94 11.40
N ASN A 27 -10.23 -12.20 10.29
CA ASN A 27 -10.41 -12.75 8.95
C ASN A 27 -9.79 -11.83 7.89
N PRO A 28 -8.47 -11.90 7.67
CA PRO A 28 -7.75 -10.97 6.80
C PRO A 28 -7.93 -11.25 5.31
N SER A 29 -8.74 -12.25 4.93
CA SER A 29 -8.97 -12.79 3.58
C SER A 29 -7.78 -13.43 2.86
N ASP A 30 -6.53 -13.20 3.28
CA ASP A 30 -5.35 -13.84 2.71
C ASP A 30 -4.45 -14.44 3.80
N GLU A 31 -4.13 -15.73 3.69
CA GLU A 31 -3.32 -16.48 4.65
C GLU A 31 -1.84 -16.04 4.65
N ARG A 32 -1.37 -15.42 3.56
CA ARG A 32 0.01 -14.96 3.39
C ARG A 32 0.33 -13.72 4.22
N LEU A 33 -0.64 -13.11 4.90
CA LEU A 33 -0.42 -12.00 5.84
C LEU A 33 0.65 -12.32 6.88
N ALA A 34 0.65 -13.54 7.44
CA ALA A 34 1.62 -13.91 8.45
C ALA A 34 3.06 -13.94 7.88
N ALA A 35 3.24 -14.47 6.66
CA ALA A 35 4.51 -14.48 5.95
C ALA A 35 4.96 -13.04 5.63
N PHE A 36 4.03 -12.19 5.18
CA PHE A 36 4.30 -10.78 4.88
C PHE A 36 4.82 -10.01 6.11
N ILE A 37 4.16 -10.19 7.27
CA ILE A 37 4.60 -9.56 8.53
C ILE A 37 5.99 -10.07 8.94
N ARG A 38 6.27 -11.37 8.82
CA ARG A 38 7.60 -11.91 9.11
C ARG A 38 8.66 -11.33 8.18
N ALA A 39 8.39 -11.28 6.88
CA ALA A 39 9.33 -10.79 5.88
C ALA A 39 9.61 -9.28 6.02
N TYR A 40 8.56 -8.49 6.16
CA TYR A 40 8.65 -7.03 6.00
C TYR A 40 8.37 -6.23 7.27
N GLY A 41 7.79 -6.85 8.31
CA GLY A 41 7.62 -6.25 9.62
C GLY A 41 8.76 -6.57 10.59
N GLY A 42 9.34 -7.78 10.50
CA GLY A 42 10.35 -8.27 11.45
C GLY A 42 11.64 -8.82 10.85
N GLY A 43 11.73 -9.02 9.53
CA GLY A 43 12.92 -9.59 8.88
C GLY A 43 13.21 -11.05 9.28
N THR A 44 12.18 -11.82 9.62
CA THR A 44 12.27 -13.20 10.16
C THR A 44 11.72 -14.26 9.20
N ALA A 45 11.50 -13.90 7.94
CA ALA A 45 10.96 -14.83 6.94
C ALA A 45 11.94 -15.95 6.57
N ASP A 46 11.41 -17.17 6.52
CA ASP A 46 12.12 -18.34 6.01
C ASP A 46 11.93 -18.51 4.48
N ASP A 47 12.40 -19.64 3.95
CA ASP A 47 12.29 -19.93 2.51
C ASP A 47 10.85 -20.23 2.08
N ALA A 48 10.02 -20.81 2.97
CA ALA A 48 8.62 -21.09 2.68
C ALA A 48 7.81 -19.79 2.63
N ASP A 49 8.09 -18.86 3.55
CA ASP A 49 7.52 -17.51 3.54
C ASP A 49 7.86 -16.80 2.22
N ARG A 50 9.12 -16.83 1.80
CA ARG A 50 9.55 -16.21 0.54
C ARG A 50 8.88 -16.85 -0.67
N SER A 51 8.76 -18.17 -0.71
CA SER A 51 8.05 -18.86 -1.79
C SER A 51 6.57 -18.49 -1.85
N ALA A 52 5.90 -18.37 -0.70
CA ALA A 52 4.49 -17.97 -0.64
C ALA A 52 4.26 -16.51 -1.05
N LEU A 53 5.21 -15.62 -0.71
CA LEU A 53 5.15 -14.22 -1.10
C LEU A 53 5.47 -14.00 -2.58
N ASP A 54 6.29 -14.84 -3.21
CA ASP A 54 6.56 -14.77 -4.65
C ASP A 54 5.29 -14.95 -5.50
N GLU A 55 4.27 -15.66 -5.00
CA GLU A 55 2.95 -15.79 -5.66
C GLU A 55 2.12 -14.50 -5.67
N LEU A 56 2.52 -13.48 -4.89
CA LEU A 56 1.84 -12.17 -4.84
C LEU A 56 2.34 -11.20 -5.91
N ARG A 57 3.34 -11.57 -6.70
CA ARG A 57 3.79 -10.80 -7.86
C ARG A 57 2.75 -10.88 -8.97
N ARG A 58 2.61 -9.81 -9.77
CA ARG A 58 1.73 -9.84 -10.95
C ARG A 58 2.22 -10.84 -11.99
N ASP A 59 3.54 -10.91 -12.17
CA ASP A 59 4.22 -11.89 -13.02
C ASP A 59 5.66 -12.16 -12.52
N ALA A 60 6.35 -13.10 -13.15
CA ALA A 60 7.69 -13.53 -12.74
C ALA A 60 8.79 -12.46 -12.92
N SER A 61 8.56 -11.45 -13.76
CA SER A 61 9.49 -10.35 -14.02
C SER A 61 9.24 -9.12 -13.15
N ASP A 62 8.07 -9.04 -12.52
CA ASP A 62 7.69 -7.95 -11.62
C ASP A 62 8.40 -8.09 -10.27
N PRO A 63 9.32 -7.16 -9.92
CA PRO A 63 10.02 -7.22 -8.65
C PRO A 63 9.15 -6.80 -7.46
N GLY A 64 8.00 -6.15 -7.71
CA GLY A 64 7.05 -5.75 -6.68
C GLY A 64 6.00 -6.82 -6.39
N LEU A 65 5.38 -6.73 -5.21
CA LEU A 65 4.28 -7.61 -4.82
C LEU A 65 3.24 -6.86 -4.03
N SER A 66 1.98 -7.28 -4.15
CA SER A 66 0.84 -6.67 -3.48
C SER A 66 0.00 -7.69 -2.73
N LEU A 67 -0.37 -7.35 -1.49
CA LEU A 67 -1.25 -8.14 -0.66
C LEU A 67 -2.56 -7.38 -0.44
N TYR A 68 -3.66 -8.00 -0.86
CA TYR A 68 -5.02 -7.45 -0.72
C TYR A 68 -5.71 -8.13 0.46
N LEU A 69 -6.18 -7.32 1.40
CA LEU A 69 -6.70 -7.79 2.67
C LEU A 69 -8.06 -7.18 2.94
N LYS A 70 -8.87 -7.91 3.70
CA LYS A 70 -10.07 -7.36 4.30
C LYS A 70 -9.72 -6.26 5.30
N ALA A 71 -10.27 -5.07 5.08
CA ALA A 71 -10.06 -3.93 5.96
C ALA A 71 -11.11 -3.82 7.08
N ARG A 72 -10.76 -3.08 8.14
CA ARG A 72 -11.70 -2.57 9.15
C ARG A 72 -12.14 -1.17 8.76
N GLY A 73 -13.44 -0.99 8.52
CA GLY A 73 -14.01 0.33 8.23
C GLY A 73 -13.71 0.87 6.83
N TYR A 74 -13.09 0.06 5.97
CA TYR A 74 -12.82 0.34 4.56
C TYR A 74 -13.15 -0.90 3.72
N TYR A 75 -13.19 -0.77 2.40
CA TYR A 75 -13.49 -1.88 1.51
C TYR A 75 -12.33 -2.89 1.48
N HIS A 76 -11.11 -2.42 1.15
CA HIS A 76 -9.89 -3.22 1.19
C HIS A 76 -8.74 -2.46 1.86
N ALA A 77 -7.80 -3.23 2.41
CA ALA A 77 -6.49 -2.78 2.87
C ALA A 77 -5.44 -3.42 1.98
N ILE A 78 -4.51 -2.62 1.49
CA ILE A 78 -3.56 -3.04 0.46
C ILE A 78 -2.16 -2.71 0.97
N MET A 79 -1.28 -3.69 0.95
CA MET A 79 0.14 -3.51 1.26
C MET A 79 0.99 -4.01 0.11
N THR A 80 1.86 -3.14 -0.37
CA THR A 80 2.72 -3.44 -1.52
C THR A 80 4.16 -3.17 -1.15
N VAL A 81 5.05 -4.08 -1.54
CA VAL A 81 6.50 -3.86 -1.52
C VAL A 81 6.93 -3.61 -2.96
N THR A 82 7.54 -2.46 -3.21
CA THR A 82 8.02 -2.10 -4.55
C THR A 82 9.32 -2.81 -4.88
N GLY A 83 9.70 -2.86 -6.16
CA GLY A 83 11.00 -3.39 -6.59
C GLY A 83 12.20 -2.67 -5.97
N GLU A 84 12.04 -1.39 -5.63
CA GLU A 84 13.05 -0.58 -4.92
C GLU A 84 13.01 -0.77 -3.39
N GLY A 85 12.09 -1.61 -2.89
CA GLY A 85 11.95 -1.93 -1.49
C GLY A 85 11.23 -0.87 -0.65
N ALA A 86 10.51 0.06 -1.27
CA ALA A 86 9.58 0.94 -0.57
C ALA A 86 8.30 0.17 -0.20
N LEU A 87 7.53 0.73 0.74
CA LEU A 87 6.15 0.28 0.98
C LEU A 87 5.18 1.24 0.32
N VAL A 88 4.18 0.69 -0.36
CA VAL A 88 2.97 1.40 -0.74
C VAL A 88 1.83 0.85 0.10
N LEU A 89 1.25 1.69 0.95
CA LEU A 89 0.15 1.33 1.85
C LEU A 89 -1.11 2.00 1.36
N GLY A 90 -2.22 1.26 1.30
CA GLY A 90 -3.45 1.81 0.77
C GLY A 90 -4.73 1.25 1.35
N LEU A 91 -5.78 2.04 1.17
CA LEU A 91 -7.14 1.72 1.58
C LEU A 91 -8.10 2.06 0.44
N SER A 92 -9.06 1.17 0.20
CA SER A 92 -10.13 1.38 -0.77
C SER A 92 -11.39 1.84 -0.06
N ILE A 93 -12.00 2.91 -0.55
CA ILE A 93 -13.31 3.40 -0.15
C ILE A 93 -14.32 2.89 -1.18
N ASP A 94 -15.39 2.26 -0.70
CA ASP A 94 -16.51 1.84 -1.54
C ASP A 94 -17.23 3.09 -2.10
N ASP A 95 -17.40 3.14 -3.42
CA ASP A 95 -18.00 4.27 -4.13
C ASP A 95 -18.83 3.79 -5.33
N PRO A 96 -19.97 3.14 -5.08
CA PRO A 96 -20.78 2.59 -6.16
C PRO A 96 -21.37 3.68 -7.08
N ASP A 97 -21.46 4.94 -6.61
CA ASP A 97 -22.15 6.04 -7.29
C ASP A 97 -21.23 7.16 -7.80
N GLY A 98 -19.91 7.06 -7.61
CA GLY A 98 -18.94 8.08 -8.05
C GLY A 98 -19.16 9.43 -7.37
N SER A 99 -19.50 9.44 -6.08
CA SER A 99 -20.02 10.63 -5.41
C SER A 99 -18.92 11.65 -5.10
N ALA A 100 -19.24 12.94 -5.20
CA ALA A 100 -18.33 14.02 -4.77
C ALA A 100 -17.97 13.93 -3.27
N ALA A 101 -18.81 13.27 -2.46
CA ALA A 101 -18.54 12.99 -1.06
C ALA A 101 -17.37 12.01 -0.89
N VAL A 102 -17.27 10.96 -1.72
CA VAL A 102 -16.15 10.01 -1.67
C VAL A 102 -14.85 10.69 -2.10
N ALA A 103 -14.88 11.57 -3.09
CA ALA A 103 -13.70 12.35 -3.46
C ALA A 103 -13.14 13.16 -2.27
N ALA A 104 -14.00 13.82 -1.49
CA ALA A 104 -13.61 14.54 -0.29
C ALA A 104 -13.08 13.60 0.81
N GLN A 105 -13.73 12.46 1.01
CA GLN A 105 -13.29 11.44 1.97
C GLN A 105 -11.92 10.85 1.59
N ALA A 106 -11.70 10.56 0.31
CA ALA A 106 -10.43 10.06 -0.20
C ALA A 106 -9.30 11.06 0.00
N ARG A 107 -9.56 12.36 -0.19
CA ARG A 107 -8.59 13.41 0.09
C ARG A 107 -8.23 13.48 1.57
N ALA A 108 -9.24 13.48 2.45
CA ALA A 108 -9.00 13.49 3.90
C ALA A 108 -8.25 12.24 4.37
N LEU A 109 -8.59 11.07 3.82
CA LEU A 109 -7.89 9.82 4.09
C LEU A 109 -6.44 9.86 3.61
N LEU A 110 -6.20 10.43 2.43
CA LEU A 110 -4.86 10.56 1.88
C LEU A 110 -3.95 11.36 2.81
N ASP A 111 -4.43 12.53 3.26
CA ASP A 111 -3.65 13.38 4.15
C ASP A 111 -3.44 12.73 5.53
N ALA A 112 -4.47 12.05 6.07
CA ALA A 112 -4.38 11.32 7.33
C ALA A 112 -3.37 10.15 7.26
N LEU A 113 -3.38 9.35 6.19
CA LEU A 113 -2.42 8.26 6.01
C LEU A 113 -1.00 8.80 5.83
N ARG A 114 -0.83 9.93 5.12
CA ARG A 114 0.48 10.55 4.95
C ARG A 114 1.05 11.00 6.28
N GLU A 115 0.24 11.65 7.11
CA GLU A 115 0.63 12.05 8.46
C GLU A 115 0.93 10.84 9.35
N GLU A 116 0.03 9.85 9.37
CA GLU A 116 0.14 8.66 10.23
C GLU A 116 1.41 7.84 9.95
N PHE A 117 1.80 7.72 8.67
CA PHE A 117 2.96 6.92 8.26
C PHE A 117 4.18 7.75 7.87
N ASP A 118 4.17 9.07 8.13
CA ASP A 118 5.24 10.00 7.73
C ASP A 118 5.62 9.83 6.25
N ALA A 119 4.59 9.68 5.42
CA ALA A 119 4.74 9.37 4.00
C ALA A 119 4.91 10.66 3.18
N PRO A 120 6.03 10.84 2.47
CA PRO A 120 6.32 12.05 1.70
C PRO A 120 5.33 12.29 0.56
N ALA A 121 4.73 11.22 0.02
CA ALA A 121 3.79 11.31 -1.07
C ALA A 121 2.57 10.40 -0.87
N GLY A 122 1.47 10.84 -1.44
CA GLY A 122 0.25 10.06 -1.55
C GLY A 122 -0.46 10.33 -2.87
N ARG A 123 -1.20 9.32 -3.36
CA ARG A 123 -2.08 9.40 -4.51
C ARG A 123 -3.44 8.76 -4.24
N ALA A 124 -4.47 9.25 -4.90
CA ALA A 124 -5.78 8.62 -4.90
C ALA A 124 -6.43 8.68 -6.29
N GLY A 125 -7.24 7.67 -6.60
CA GLY A 125 -7.82 7.48 -7.93
C GLY A 125 -8.91 6.41 -7.99
N VAL A 126 -9.61 6.34 -9.11
CA VAL A 126 -10.63 5.30 -9.36
C VAL A 126 -9.96 4.12 -10.04
N GLU A 127 -10.16 2.91 -9.48
CA GLU A 127 -9.51 1.68 -9.97
C GLU A 127 -7.99 1.86 -10.06
N LEU A 128 -7.42 2.59 -9.10
CA LEU A 128 -6.00 2.88 -9.07
C LEU A 128 -5.30 1.67 -8.47
N GLU A 129 -4.46 1.01 -9.26
CA GLU A 129 -3.64 -0.09 -8.76
C GLU A 129 -2.53 0.43 -7.82
N PRO A 130 -2.09 -0.39 -6.85
CA PRO A 130 -0.89 -0.07 -6.10
C PRO A 130 0.34 -0.04 -7.03
N ALA A 131 1.25 0.90 -6.80
CA ALA A 131 2.49 0.98 -7.56
C ALA A 131 3.47 -0.10 -7.10
N HIS A 132 4.02 -0.87 -8.04
CA HIS A 132 5.11 -1.81 -7.79
C HIS A 132 6.50 -1.17 -8.01
N SER A 133 6.55 0.06 -8.50
CA SER A 133 7.78 0.83 -8.73
C SER A 133 7.55 2.33 -8.60
N ARG A 134 8.63 3.12 -8.51
CA ARG A 134 8.58 4.59 -8.59
C ARG A 134 8.06 5.05 -9.95
N GLN A 135 8.41 4.35 -11.02
CA GLN A 135 7.91 4.65 -12.36
C GLN A 135 6.37 4.53 -12.43
N GLU A 136 5.82 3.44 -11.89
CA GLU A 136 4.36 3.26 -11.79
C GLU A 136 3.70 4.27 -10.85
N TRP A 137 4.42 4.74 -9.83
CA TRP A 137 3.92 5.79 -8.94
C TRP A 137 3.66 7.10 -9.68
N ASP A 138 4.55 7.44 -10.61
CA ASP A 138 4.54 8.68 -11.38
C ASP A 138 3.57 8.61 -12.59
N ASP A 139 3.04 7.43 -12.93
CA ASP A 139 1.94 7.32 -13.91
C ASP A 139 0.68 8.06 -13.41
N GLU A 140 0.07 8.83 -14.31
CA GLU A 140 -1.07 9.70 -14.05
C GLU A 140 -2.41 9.13 -14.56
N ALA A 141 -2.41 8.02 -15.30
CA ALA A 141 -3.58 7.59 -16.09
C ALA A 141 -4.88 7.46 -15.28
N THR A 142 -4.81 7.02 -14.03
CA THR A 142 -5.96 6.84 -13.12
C THR A 142 -5.88 7.70 -11.86
N VAL A 143 -4.88 8.58 -11.76
CA VAL A 143 -4.67 9.44 -10.59
C VAL A 143 -5.57 10.67 -10.67
N LEU A 144 -6.39 10.87 -9.64
CA LEU A 144 -7.23 12.07 -9.51
C LEU A 144 -6.58 13.11 -8.58
N PHE A 145 -5.85 12.62 -7.58
CA PHE A 145 -5.37 13.43 -6.47
C PHE A 145 -3.93 13.05 -6.14
N ARG A 146 -3.05 14.05 -6.04
CA ARG A 146 -1.73 13.92 -5.42
C ARG A 146 -1.60 14.80 -4.20
N SER A 147 -0.77 14.37 -3.26
CA SER A 147 -0.41 15.12 -2.07
C SER A 147 1.06 14.82 -1.76
N GLY A 148 1.91 15.85 -1.72
CA GLY A 148 3.36 15.69 -1.55
C GLY A 148 4.08 15.12 -2.77
N ALA A 149 5.35 14.75 -2.58
CA ALA A 149 6.24 14.23 -3.63
C ALA A 149 7.30 13.33 -3.01
N ILE A 150 7.69 12.27 -3.72
CA ILE A 150 8.82 11.44 -3.32
C ILE A 150 10.08 12.18 -3.75
N ALA A 151 11.00 12.45 -2.84
CA ALA A 151 12.23 13.15 -3.20
C ALA A 151 13.01 12.35 -4.27
N ASP A 152 13.53 13.05 -5.27
CA ASP A 152 14.49 12.46 -6.18
C ASP A 152 15.79 12.31 -5.41
N GLY A 153 16.30 11.09 -5.31
CA GLY A 153 17.57 10.83 -4.67
C GLY A 153 18.70 11.48 -5.46
N THR A 154 19.01 12.75 -5.20
CA THR A 154 20.33 13.28 -5.49
C THR A 154 21.28 12.65 -4.48
N SER A 155 21.94 11.57 -4.90
CA SER A 155 23.19 11.14 -4.31
C SER A 155 24.15 12.32 -4.31
N GLY A 156 24.42 12.86 -3.12
CA GLY A 156 25.57 13.71 -2.86
C GLY A 156 26.82 12.88 -2.61
#